data_AF-A0A3R7DD75-F1
#
_entry.id   AF-A0A3R7DD75-F1
#
_cell.length_a   1.000
_cell.length_b   1.000
_cell.length_c   1.000
_cell.angle_alpha   90.00
_cell.angle_beta   90.00
_cell.angle_gamma   90.00
#
_symmetry.space_group_name_H-M   'P 1'
#
loop_
_entity.id
_entity.type
_entity.pdbx_description
1 polymer ?
#
loop_
_entity_poly.entity_id
_entity_poly.type
_entity_poly.pdbx_seq_one_letter_code
_entity_poly.pdbx_strand_id
1 'polypeptide(L)'
;ISHKAKIVELYLKGYEFTDIKRNTRHSSDSIARYLKEFSRVATLHHEGYNINQIRRITEHSERLVREYQGLYERYKKEEDCKQRLGEILNRHSGKKILSAEKAKEVI
;
A
#
# COMPACT_ATOMS: atom_id res chain seq x y z
N ILE A 1 12.95 -6.72 -2.54
CA ILE A 1 11.96 -5.85 -3.22
C ILE A 1 11.37 -6.58 -4.40
N SER A 2 10.08 -6.87 -4.33
CA SER A 2 9.27 -7.37 -5.44
C SER A 2 9.06 -6.27 -6.48
N HIS A 3 8.72 -6.68 -7.70
CA HIS A 3 8.42 -5.75 -8.77
C HIS A 3 7.22 -4.83 -8.44
N LYS A 4 6.21 -5.36 -7.71
CA LYS A 4 5.07 -4.57 -7.21
C LYS A 4 5.51 -3.47 -6.25
N ALA A 5 6.36 -3.81 -5.27
CA ALA A 5 6.91 -2.83 -4.33
C ALA A 5 7.74 -1.74 -5.04
N LYS A 6 8.45 -2.10 -6.12
CA LYS A 6 9.22 -1.12 -6.89
C LYS A 6 8.34 -0.08 -7.57
N ILE A 7 7.19 -0.49 -8.12
CA ILE A 7 6.23 0.44 -8.75
C ILE A 7 5.66 1.43 -7.73
N VAL A 8 5.28 0.92 -6.56
CA VAL A 8 4.79 1.77 -5.45
C VAL A 8 5.86 2.75 -4.99
N GLU A 9 7.10 2.29 -4.85
CA GLU A 9 8.24 3.14 -4.47
C GLU A 9 8.45 4.29 -5.47
N LEU A 10 8.35 4.03 -6.78
CA LEU A 10 8.48 5.07 -7.80
C LEU A 10 7.38 6.13 -7.66
N TYR A 11 6.13 5.72 -7.48
CA TYR A 11 5.04 6.68 -7.28
C TYR A 11 5.24 7.52 -6.00
N LEU A 12 5.66 6.90 -4.89
CA LEU A 12 5.96 7.61 -3.64
C LEU A 12 7.08 8.65 -3.81
N LYS A 13 8.07 8.37 -4.66
CA LYS A 13 9.15 9.31 -5.04
C LYS A 13 8.71 10.43 -5.99
N GLY A 14 7.42 10.51 -6.33
CA GLY A 14 6.86 11.58 -7.15
C GLY A 14 6.85 11.32 -8.65
N TYR A 15 7.23 10.13 -9.13
CA TYR A 15 7.15 9.79 -10.55
C TYR A 15 5.70 9.73 -11.02
N GLU A 16 5.44 10.29 -12.20
CA GLU A 16 4.11 10.24 -12.81
C GLU A 16 3.81 8.87 -13.42
N PHE A 17 2.52 8.57 -13.61
CA PHE A 17 2.09 7.30 -14.22
C PHE A 17 2.75 7.07 -15.59
N THR A 18 2.91 8.13 -16.40
CA THR A 18 3.58 8.06 -17.70
C THR A 18 5.04 7.60 -17.56
N ASP A 19 5.77 8.12 -16.57
CA ASP A 19 7.17 7.73 -16.33
C ASP A 19 7.27 6.31 -15.81
N ILE A 20 6.40 5.94 -14.88
CA ILE A 20 6.35 4.58 -14.33
C ILE A 20 6.05 3.58 -15.45
N LYS A 21 5.06 3.83 -16.31
CA LYS A 21 4.75 2.97 -17.46
C LYS A 21 5.97 2.79 -18.36
N ARG A 22 6.67 3.88 -18.70
CA ARG A 22 7.87 3.84 -19.54
C ARG A 22 9.00 3.05 -18.89
N ASN A 23 9.19 3.23 -17.58
CA ASN A 23 10.30 2.62 -16.83
C ASN A 23 10.06 1.15 -16.48
N THR A 24 8.80 0.74 -16.30
CA THR A 24 8.47 -0.61 -15.81
C THR A 24 7.71 -1.47 -16.83
N ARG A 25 7.32 -0.91 -17.99
CA ARG A 25 6.49 -1.56 -19.02
C ARG A 25 5.16 -2.10 -18.49
N HIS A 26 4.58 -1.43 -17.48
CA HIS A 26 3.26 -1.77 -16.94
C HIS A 26 2.16 -0.89 -17.53
N SER A 27 0.92 -1.38 -17.49
CA SER A 27 -0.27 -0.57 -17.79
C SER A 27 -0.65 0.33 -16.62
N SER A 28 -1.41 1.41 -16.91
CA SER A 28 -1.98 2.28 -15.88
C SER A 28 -2.83 1.49 -14.88
N ASP A 29 -3.63 0.53 -15.35
CA ASP A 29 -4.46 -0.33 -14.49
C ASP A 29 -3.64 -1.18 -13.53
N SER A 30 -2.50 -1.71 -13.99
CA SER A 30 -1.60 -2.49 -13.14
C SER A 30 -0.97 -1.62 -12.06
N ILE A 31 -0.53 -0.41 -12.42
CA ILE A 31 0.02 0.55 -11.47
C ILE A 31 -1.04 0.93 -10.42
N ALA A 32 -2.24 1.32 -10.86
CA ALA A 32 -3.34 1.70 -9.97
C ALA A 32 -3.73 0.57 -9.01
N ARG A 33 -3.78 -0.67 -9.49
CA ARG A 33 -4.02 -1.86 -8.67
C ARG A 33 -2.95 -2.03 -7.59
N TYR A 34 -1.66 -1.85 -7.91
CA TYR A 34 -0.59 -1.97 -6.91
C TYR A 34 -0.62 -0.86 -5.88
N LEU A 35 -1.00 0.38 -6.26
CA LEU A 35 -1.20 1.47 -5.31
C LEU A 35 -2.36 1.18 -4.35
N LYS A 36 -3.46 0.60 -4.85
CA LYS A 36 -4.61 0.16 -4.04
C LYS A 36 -4.28 -1.02 -3.11
N GLU A 37 -3.46 -1.98 -3.56
CA GLU A 37 -2.98 -3.07 -2.71
C GLU A 37 -2.09 -2.52 -1.57
N PHE A 38 -1.16 -1.62 -1.91
CA PHE A 38 -0.31 -0.95 -0.93
C PHE A 38 -1.11 -0.14 0.08
N SER A 39 -2.12 0.62 -0.36
CA SER A 39 -2.94 1.44 0.54
C SER A 39 -3.63 0.58 1.61
N ARG A 40 -4.19 -0.59 1.23
CA ARG A 40 -4.81 -1.51 2.20
C ARG A 40 -3.81 -2.00 3.24
N VAL A 41 -2.62 -2.42 2.82
CA VAL A 41 -1.57 -2.88 3.75
C VAL A 41 -1.09 -1.74 4.65
N ALA A 42 -0.86 -0.55 4.10
CA ALA A 42 -0.41 0.62 4.85
C ALA A 42 -1.44 1.07 5.89
N THR A 43 -2.73 1.09 5.54
CA THR A 43 -3.82 1.42 6.47
C THR A 43 -3.89 0.40 7.62
N LEU A 44 -3.89 -0.90 7.32
CA LEU A 44 -3.95 -1.93 8.37
C LEU A 44 -2.72 -1.88 9.28
N HIS A 45 -1.54 -1.68 8.71
CA HIS A 45 -0.31 -1.52 9.48
C HIS A 45 -0.35 -0.28 10.38
N HIS A 46 -0.85 0.85 9.87
CA HIS A 46 -1.04 2.06 10.66
C HIS A 46 -2.06 1.87 11.80
N GLU A 47 -3.10 1.07 11.58
CA GLU A 47 -4.10 0.71 12.59
C GLU A 47 -3.59 -0.32 13.62
N GLY A 48 -2.36 -0.81 13.48
CA GLY A 48 -1.72 -1.70 14.46
C GLY A 48 -1.95 -3.20 14.24
N TYR A 49 -2.52 -3.60 13.10
CA TYR A 49 -2.66 -5.03 12.76
C TYR A 49 -1.28 -5.67 12.59
N ASN A 50 -1.12 -6.89 13.10
CA ASN A 50 0.12 -7.64 12.94
C ASN A 50 0.22 -8.25 11.53
N ILE A 51 1.43 -8.69 11.17
CA ILE A 51 1.72 -9.21 9.83
C ILE A 51 0.82 -10.39 9.43
N ASN A 52 0.47 -11.29 10.35
CA ASN A 52 -0.36 -12.45 10.04
C ASN A 52 -1.81 -12.05 9.76
N GLN A 53 -2.34 -11.09 10.52
CA GLN A 53 -3.67 -10.52 10.27
C GLN A 53 -3.72 -9.83 8.91
N ILE A 54 -2.73 -8.97 8.63
CA ILE A 54 -2.66 -8.25 7.35
C ILE A 54 -2.59 -9.22 6.17
N ARG A 55 -1.74 -10.26 6.25
CA ARG A 55 -1.65 -11.31 5.22
C ARG A 55 -2.98 -11.98 4.96
N ARG A 56 -3.75 -12.29 6.02
CA ARG A 56 -5.07 -12.94 5.90
C ARG A 56 -6.09 -12.00 5.27
N ILE A 57 -6.18 -10.76 5.71
CA ILE A 57 -7.15 -9.76 5.21
C ILE A 57 -6.86 -9.37 3.76
N THR A 58 -5.58 -9.28 3.40
CA THR A 58 -5.15 -8.83 2.05
C THR A 58 -4.85 -9.95 1.08
N GLU A 59 -4.86 -11.21 1.56
CA GLU A 59 -4.48 -12.40 0.79
C GLU A 59 -3.10 -12.27 0.13
N HIS A 60 -2.19 -11.56 0.79
CA HIS A 60 -0.83 -11.32 0.30
C HIS A 60 0.19 -12.22 0.98
N SER A 61 1.30 -12.46 0.28
CA SER A 61 2.44 -13.15 0.87
C SER A 61 3.08 -12.29 1.97
N GLU A 62 3.67 -12.96 2.97
CA GLU A 62 4.39 -12.28 4.06
C GLU A 62 5.45 -11.31 3.54
N ARG A 63 6.20 -11.76 2.53
CA ARG A 63 7.24 -10.98 1.89
C ARG A 63 6.68 -9.67 1.32
N LEU A 64 5.56 -9.71 0.60
CA LEU A 64 4.95 -8.52 0.03
C LEU A 64 4.44 -7.57 1.12
N VAL A 65 3.82 -8.11 2.17
CA VAL A 65 3.36 -7.31 3.31
C VAL A 65 4.54 -6.59 3.98
N ARG A 66 5.65 -7.29 4.26
CA ARG A 66 6.86 -6.65 4.82
C ARG A 66 7.42 -5.56 3.91
N GLU A 67 7.46 -5.80 2.61
CA GLU A 67 7.95 -4.80 1.66
C GLU A 67 7.08 -3.54 1.66
N TYR A 68 5.76 -3.68 1.70
CA TYR A 68 4.83 -2.54 1.80
C TYR A 68 4.90 -1.84 3.16
N GLN A 69 4.98 -2.57 4.27
CA GLN A 69 5.21 -1.98 5.59
C GLN A 69 6.51 -1.17 5.62
N GLY A 70 7.60 -1.72 5.04
CA GLY A 70 8.88 -1.02 4.94
C GLY A 70 8.81 0.26 4.12
N LEU A 71 8.06 0.27 3.01
CA LEU A 71 7.81 1.49 2.23
C LEU A 71 7.02 2.52 3.04
N TYR A 72 5.95 2.10 3.71
CA TYR A 72 5.15 3.00 4.55
C TYR A 72 6.00 3.64 5.67
N GLU A 73 6.76 2.83 6.41
CA GLU A 73 7.60 3.30 7.52
C GLU A 73 8.71 4.25 7.08
N ARG A 74 9.27 4.01 5.89
CA ARG A 74 10.27 4.89 5.28
C ARG A 74 9.65 6.23 4.88
N TYR A 75 8.60 6.20 4.06
CA TYR A 75 8.07 7.39 3.42
C TYR A 75 7.10 8.20 4.28
N LYS A 76 6.61 7.67 5.41
CA LYS A 76 5.84 8.49 6.37
C LYS A 76 6.69 9.56 7.06
N LYS A 77 8.02 9.39 7.08
CA LYS A 77 8.97 10.31 7.72
C LYS A 77 9.64 11.28 6.73
N GLU A 78 9.62 10.96 5.43
CA GLU A 78 10.23 11.78 4.39
C GLU A 78 9.25 12.88 3.93
N GLU A 79 9.55 14.15 4.18
CA GLU A 79 8.66 15.29 3.89
C GLU A 79 8.21 15.32 2.42
N ASP A 80 9.13 15.11 1.48
CA ASP A 80 8.86 15.13 0.05
C ASP A 80 7.84 14.05 -0.40
N CYS A 81 7.76 12.95 0.36
CA CYS A 81 6.92 11.80 0.02
C CYS A 81 5.58 11.79 0.79
N LYS A 82 5.42 12.64 1.82
CA LYS A 82 4.19 12.69 2.63
C LYS A 82 2.95 13.01 1.82
N GLN A 83 3.06 13.92 0.84
CA GLN A 83 1.94 14.27 -0.02
C GLN A 83 1.45 13.05 -0.82
N ARG A 84 2.35 12.37 -1.54
CA ARG A 84 2.02 11.18 -2.33
C ARG A 84 1.48 10.04 -1.47
N LEU A 85 2.06 9.84 -0.29
CA LEU A 85 1.55 8.86 0.66
C LEU A 85 0.11 9.21 1.08
N GLY A 86 -0.16 10.47 1.42
CA GLY A 86 -1.50 10.97 1.73
C GLY A 86 -2.50 10.78 0.59
N GLU A 87 -2.10 11.05 -0.65
CA GLU A 87 -2.94 10.83 -1.85
C GLU A 87 -3.37 9.36 -1.96
N ILE A 88 -2.43 8.42 -1.81
CA ILE A 88 -2.72 6.98 -1.90
C ILE A 88 -3.68 6.56 -0.79
N LEU A 89 -3.43 7.00 0.45
CA LEU A 89 -4.25 6.63 1.60
C LEU A 89 -5.66 7.22 1.51
N ASN A 90 -5.81 8.48 1.10
CA ASN A 90 -7.11 9.16 0.97
C ASN A 90 -7.96 8.59 -0.18
N ARG A 91 -7.32 8.23 -1.31
CA ARG A 91 -8.02 7.69 -2.48
C ARG A 91 -8.60 6.29 -2.26
N HIS A 92 -8.05 5.55 -1.31
CA HIS A 92 -8.36 4.14 -1.13
C HIS A 92 -8.80 3.78 0.30
N SER A 93 -8.94 4.77 1.19
CA SER A 93 -9.66 4.65 2.46
C SER A 93 -11.16 4.60 2.19
N GLY A 94 -11.61 3.47 1.63
CA GLY A 94 -13.03 3.16 1.54
C GLY A 94 -13.61 3.01 2.94
N LYS A 95 -14.31 4.04 3.43
CA LYS A 95 -15.22 3.97 4.58
C LYS A 95 -16.27 2.86 4.30
N LYS A 96 -16.02 1.59 4.69
CA LYS A 96 -17.06 0.61 5.11
C LYS A 96 -16.65 -0.85 5.36
N ILE A 97 -15.45 -1.32 5.05
CA ILE A 97 -15.18 -2.78 5.13
C ILE A 97 -14.74 -3.23 6.55
N LEU A 98 -14.06 -2.36 7.30
CA LEU A 98 -13.31 -2.75 8.51
C LEU A 98 -14.15 -2.90 9.81
N SER A 99 -15.36 -2.34 9.86
CA SER A 99 -16.22 -2.47 11.05
C SER A 99 -16.80 -3.88 11.21
N ALA A 100 -16.82 -4.70 10.15
CA ALA A 100 -17.33 -6.07 10.19
C ALA A 100 -16.24 -7.10 10.56
N GLU A 101 -14.97 -6.82 10.30
CA GLU A 101 -13.86 -7.73 10.59
C GLU A 101 -13.32 -7.58 12.02
N LYS A 102 -13.29 -6.36 12.59
CA LYS A 102 -12.96 -6.15 14.02
C LYS A 102 -13.91 -6.88 14.97
N ALA A 103 -15.16 -7.12 14.56
CA ALA A 103 -16.15 -7.83 15.37
C ALA A 103 -15.90 -9.34 15.47
N LYS A 104 -15.05 -9.93 14.61
CA LYS A 104 -14.79 -11.38 14.57
C LYS A 104 -13.55 -11.84 15.35
N GLU A 105 -12.68 -10.93 15.78
CA GLU A 105 -11.49 -11.25 16.61
C GLU A 105 -11.73 -11.04 18.13
N VAL A 106 -12.94 -10.65 18.54
CA VAL A 106 -13.31 -10.42 19.95
C VAL A 106 -14.22 -11.54 20.51
N ILE A 107 -14.35 -12.67 19.81
CA ILE A 107 -15.07 -13.85 20.29
C ILE A 107 -14.10 -15.02 20.46
#